data_AF-A0AA35WC58-F1
#
_entry.id   AF-A0AA35WC58-F1
#
_cell.length_a   1.000
_cell.length_b   1.000
_cell.length_c   1.000
_cell.angle_alpha   90.00
_cell.angle_beta   90.00
_cell.angle_gamma   90.00
#
_symmetry.space_group_name_H-M   'P 1'
#
loop_
_entity.id
_entity.type
_entity.pdbx_description
1 polymer ?
#
loop_
_entity_poly.entity_id
_entity_poly.type
_entity_poly.pdbx_seq_one_letter_code
_entity_poly.pdbx_strand_id
1 'polypeptide(L)'
;MHLLFATLCLVSAASAKEDSSSKPVYFSFIYSGGGPGGFNSSGVIPAVDIALEEIQRNNLLPGYNLTYDEPVDSKCSDVFFEDTDSNPVPKIAVIGAGCSAATEPVAEISHHWNISQ
;
A
#
# COMPACT_ATOMS: atom_id res chain seq x y z
N MET A 1 -40.05 -5.56 -46.10
CA MET A 1 -39.91 -4.54 -45.02
C MET A 1 -39.54 -5.13 -43.65
N HIS A 2 -38.93 -6.34 -43.57
CA HIS A 2 -38.60 -6.98 -42.27
C HIS A 2 -37.10 -7.33 -42.08
N LEU A 3 -36.22 -6.96 -43.02
CA LEU A 3 -34.81 -7.38 -43.00
C LEU A 3 -33.82 -6.28 -42.56
N LEU A 4 -34.30 -5.08 -42.24
CA LEU A 4 -33.44 -3.93 -41.91
C LEU A 4 -33.18 -3.74 -40.40
N PHE A 5 -33.84 -4.50 -39.53
CA PHE A 5 -33.72 -4.33 -38.07
C PHE A 5 -32.70 -5.27 -37.40
N ALA A 6 -32.23 -6.32 -38.08
CA ALA A 6 -31.38 -7.35 -37.47
C ALA A 6 -29.88 -7.01 -37.48
N THR A 7 -29.44 -6.06 -38.30
CA THR A 7 -28.01 -5.72 -38.46
C THR A 7 -27.53 -4.60 -37.54
N LEU A 8 -28.41 -3.91 -36.81
CA LEU A 8 -28.01 -2.81 -35.92
C LEU A 8 -27.54 -3.29 -34.53
N CYS A 9 -27.79 -4.54 -34.15
CA CYS A 9 -27.35 -5.07 -32.86
C CYS A 9 -25.93 -5.68 -32.88
N LEU A 10 -25.31 -5.84 -34.04
CA LEU A 10 -24.02 -6.56 -34.17
C LEU A 10 -22.77 -5.66 -34.15
N VAL A 11 -22.92 -4.33 -34.10
CA VAL A 11 -21.77 -3.38 -34.09
C VAL A 11 -21.48 -2.80 -32.69
N SER A 12 -22.30 -3.10 -31.68
CA SER A 12 -22.08 -2.60 -30.31
C SER A 12 -21.43 -3.61 -29.37
N ALA A 13 -20.66 -4.58 -29.89
CA ALA A 13 -19.52 -5.11 -29.15
C ALA A 13 -18.44 -4.02 -29.07
N ALA A 14 -18.81 -2.86 -28.51
CA ALA A 14 -17.89 -1.93 -27.94
C ALA A 14 -17.12 -2.74 -26.93
N SER A 15 -15.83 -2.92 -27.21
CA SER A 15 -14.83 -3.20 -26.20
C SER A 15 -15.11 -2.20 -25.07
N ALA A 16 -15.84 -2.63 -24.05
CA ALA A 16 -15.82 -2.01 -22.76
C ALA A 16 -14.37 -2.17 -22.32
N LYS A 17 -13.54 -1.21 -22.70
CA LYS A 17 -12.31 -0.93 -21.99
C LYS A 17 -12.83 -0.61 -20.61
N GLU A 18 -12.82 -1.59 -19.71
CA GLU A 18 -12.84 -1.30 -18.29
C GLU A 18 -11.71 -0.30 -18.13
N ASP A 19 -12.09 0.97 -17.98
CA ASP A 19 -11.22 1.97 -17.43
C ASP A 19 -10.99 1.50 -16.00
N SER A 20 -10.00 0.61 -15.86
CA SER A 20 -9.54 0.03 -14.62
C SER A 20 -8.87 1.15 -13.85
N SER A 21 -9.69 2.10 -13.39
CA SER A 21 -9.31 3.10 -12.40
C SER A 21 -8.97 2.33 -11.13
N SER A 22 -7.69 2.03 -10.99
CA SER A 22 -7.15 1.22 -9.92
C SER A 22 -7.34 1.95 -8.59
N LYS A 23 -7.95 1.27 -7.61
CA LYS A 23 -8.22 1.88 -6.30
C LYS A 23 -6.95 1.84 -5.45
N PRO A 24 -6.47 2.98 -4.94
CA PRO A 24 -5.29 2.98 -4.08
C PRO A 24 -5.59 2.29 -2.75
N VAL A 25 -4.66 1.46 -2.29
CA VAL A 25 -4.69 0.75 -1.01
C VAL A 25 -3.39 1.05 -0.30
N TYR A 26 -3.48 1.54 0.94
CA TYR A 26 -2.34 2.04 1.66
C TYR A 26 -1.87 1.11 2.77
N PHE A 27 -0.57 0.97 2.92
CA PHE A 27 0.06 0.45 4.13
C PHE A 27 0.95 1.54 4.76
N SER A 28 1.17 1.46 6.08
CA SER A 28 2.17 2.29 6.75
C SER A 28 3.54 1.63 6.59
N PHE A 29 4.56 2.43 6.32
CA PHE A 29 5.92 1.95 6.17
C PHE A 29 6.84 2.70 7.12
N ILE A 30 7.17 2.05 8.23
CA ILE A 30 8.07 2.58 9.23
C ILE A 30 9.44 1.94 9.01
N TYR A 31 10.50 2.74 8.96
CA TYR A 31 11.88 2.29 8.87
C TYR A 31 12.71 2.88 10.01
N SER A 32 13.98 2.50 10.10
CA SER A 32 14.94 3.09 11.03
C SER A 32 16.10 3.70 10.25
N GLY A 33 16.18 5.02 10.17
CA GLY A 33 17.29 5.77 9.56
C GLY A 33 18.51 5.93 10.45
N GLY A 34 18.60 5.17 11.54
CA GLY A 34 19.55 5.35 12.64
C GLY A 34 18.85 5.27 13.99
N GLY A 35 19.56 5.63 15.06
CA GLY A 35 19.02 5.64 16.42
C GLY A 35 19.98 5.09 17.46
N PRO A 36 19.56 4.99 18.74
CA PRO A 36 20.32 4.31 19.77
C PRO A 36 20.70 2.89 19.33
N GLY A 37 21.99 2.56 19.40
CA GLY A 37 22.50 1.25 18.97
C GLY A 37 22.89 1.14 17.49
N GLY A 38 22.70 2.19 16.68
CA GLY A 38 23.24 2.27 15.32
C GLY A 38 22.55 1.39 14.28
N PHE A 39 21.40 0.80 14.59
CA PHE A 39 20.60 0.06 13.63
C PHE A 39 20.09 0.99 12.52
N ASN A 40 20.20 0.54 11.27
CA ASN A 40 19.77 1.30 10.10
C ASN A 40 19.17 0.35 9.05
N SER A 41 17.93 0.61 8.68
CA SER A 41 17.15 -0.12 7.67
C SER A 41 16.69 0.78 6.51
N SER A 42 17.25 1.99 6.34
CA SER A 42 16.85 2.90 5.25
C SER A 42 17.08 2.33 3.85
N GLY A 43 18.01 1.36 3.72
CA GLY A 43 18.23 0.62 2.48
C GLY A 43 17.04 -0.23 2.02
N VAL A 44 16.03 -0.46 2.87
CA VAL A 44 14.80 -1.19 2.49
C VAL A 44 13.87 -0.33 1.64
N ILE A 45 13.94 1.01 1.71
CA ILE A 45 13.05 1.91 0.95
C ILE A 45 13.07 1.59 -0.56
N PRO A 46 14.23 1.61 -1.25
CA PRO A 46 14.27 1.27 -2.68
C PRO A 46 13.89 -0.19 -2.97
N ALA A 47 14.07 -1.10 -2.00
CA ALA A 47 13.65 -2.49 -2.17
C ALA A 47 12.11 -2.63 -2.15
N VAL A 48 11.42 -1.87 -1.29
CA VAL A 48 9.96 -1.79 -1.26
C VAL A 48 9.43 -1.18 -2.55
N ASP A 49 10.05 -0.09 -3.04
CA ASP A 49 9.64 0.55 -4.30
C ASP A 49 9.71 -0.43 -5.48
N ILE A 50 10.82 -1.16 -5.62
CA ILE A 50 10.97 -2.19 -6.64
C ILE A 50 9.91 -3.28 -6.49
N ALA A 51 9.60 -3.70 -5.25
CA ALA A 51 8.57 -4.70 -5.02
C ALA A 51 7.17 -4.22 -5.42
N LEU A 52 6.81 -2.96 -5.14
CA LEU A 52 5.54 -2.37 -5.58
C LEU A 52 5.46 -2.25 -7.10
N GLU A 53 6.56 -1.86 -7.76
CA GLU A 53 6.64 -1.87 -9.22
C GLU A 53 6.42 -3.26 -9.81
N GLU A 54 7.02 -4.30 -9.23
CA GLU A 54 6.81 -5.69 -9.67
C GLU A 54 5.36 -6.13 -9.46
N ILE A 55 4.75 -5.80 -8.31
CA ILE A 55 3.33 -6.11 -8.03
C ILE A 55 2.42 -5.49 -9.09
N GLN A 56 2.65 -4.22 -9.42
CA GLN A 56 1.86 -3.50 -10.41
C GLN A 56 2.13 -3.99 -11.84
N ARG A 57 3.38 -4.24 -12.19
CA ARG A 57 3.81 -4.73 -13.52
C ARG A 57 3.23 -6.11 -13.84
N ASN A 58 3.19 -6.99 -12.83
CA ASN A 58 2.63 -8.33 -12.97
C ASN A 58 1.12 -8.38 -12.70
N ASN A 59 0.48 -7.24 -12.46
CA ASN A 59 -0.96 -7.11 -12.16
C ASN A 59 -1.43 -8.11 -11.09
N LEU A 60 -0.66 -8.24 -10.01
CA LEU A 60 -0.96 -9.22 -8.94
C LEU A 60 -2.20 -8.86 -8.13
N LEU A 61 -2.62 -7.60 -8.16
CA LEU A 61 -3.80 -7.06 -7.47
C LEU A 61 -4.73 -6.37 -8.47
N PRO A 62 -5.51 -7.12 -9.28
CA PRO A 62 -6.39 -6.51 -10.28
C PRO A 62 -7.38 -5.54 -9.65
N GLY A 63 -7.45 -4.32 -10.20
CA GLY A 63 -8.33 -3.25 -9.72
C GLY A 63 -7.85 -2.49 -8.48
N TYR A 64 -6.67 -2.82 -7.96
CA TYR A 64 -6.06 -2.15 -6.81
C TYR A 64 -4.61 -1.73 -7.09
N ASN A 65 -4.20 -0.63 -6.47
CA ASN A 65 -2.83 -0.13 -6.49
C ASN A 65 -2.31 -0.09 -5.06
N LEU A 66 -1.43 -1.04 -4.71
CA LEU A 66 -0.81 -1.06 -3.39
C LEU A 66 0.28 0.01 -3.32
N THR A 67 0.20 0.88 -2.32
CA THR A 67 1.14 1.99 -2.14
C THR A 67 1.31 2.33 -0.66
N TYR A 68 2.28 3.17 -0.34
CA TYR A 68 2.37 3.88 0.94
C TYR A 68 2.40 5.39 0.66
N ASP A 69 2.29 6.24 1.70
CA ASP A 69 2.44 7.70 1.54
C ASP A 69 3.94 8.04 1.59
N GLU A 70 4.43 8.50 2.74
CA GLU A 70 5.84 8.76 3.00
C GLU A 70 6.35 7.72 4.01
N PRO A 71 7.59 7.24 3.86
CA PRO A 71 8.19 6.33 4.81
C PRO A 71 8.53 7.08 6.11
N VAL A 72 8.19 6.50 7.26
CA VAL A 72 8.38 7.13 8.58
C VAL A 72 9.68 6.67 9.20
N ASP A 73 10.60 7.60 9.47
CA ASP A 73 11.83 7.31 10.21
C ASP A 73 11.56 7.24 11.72
N SER A 74 11.51 6.03 12.26
CA SER A 74 11.35 5.78 13.70
C SER A 74 12.53 6.25 14.54
N LYS A 75 13.73 6.39 13.96
CA LYS A 75 15.00 6.57 14.70
C LYS A 75 15.19 5.59 15.86
N CYS A 76 14.64 4.38 15.73
CA CYS A 76 14.54 3.37 16.78
C CYS A 76 13.73 3.81 18.02
N SER A 77 12.66 4.57 17.82
CA SER A 77 11.69 4.97 18.83
C SER A 77 10.25 4.71 18.36
N ASP A 78 9.30 4.63 19.29
CA ASP A 78 7.89 4.46 18.95
C ASP A 78 7.33 5.71 18.26
N VAL A 79 6.80 5.53 17.06
CA VAL A 79 6.19 6.56 16.21
C VAL A 79 4.82 6.13 15.67
N PHE A 80 4.35 4.93 16.02
CA PHE A 80 3.17 4.34 15.39
C PHE A 80 1.90 5.09 15.70
N PHE A 81 1.73 5.50 16.96
CA PHE A 81 0.56 6.25 17.39
C PHE A 81 0.49 7.60 16.67
N GLU A 82 1.61 8.32 16.60
CA GLU A 82 1.68 9.63 15.93
C GLU A 82 1.44 9.49 14.42
N ASP A 83 2.02 8.49 13.76
CA ASP A 83 1.77 8.17 12.35
C ASP A 83 0.28 7.85 12.09
N THR A 84 -0.31 7.00 12.92
CA THR A 84 -1.69 6.52 12.73
C THR A 84 -2.74 7.58 13.06
N ASP A 85 -2.52 8.41 14.08
CA ASP A 85 -3.47 9.46 14.49
C ASP A 85 -3.38 10.70 13.59
N SER A 86 -2.17 11.05 13.14
CA SER A 86 -1.94 12.24 12.30
C SER A 86 -2.28 12.02 10.84
N ASN A 87 -2.27 10.77 10.36
CA ASN A 87 -2.53 10.47 8.96
C ASN A 87 -4.02 10.10 8.72
N PRO A 88 -4.78 10.89 7.94
CA PRO A 88 -6.19 10.60 7.67
C PRO A 88 -6.40 9.43 6.68
N VAL A 89 -5.33 8.92 6.05
CA VAL A 89 -5.40 7.86 5.05
C VAL A 89 -5.52 6.49 5.74
N PRO A 90 -6.61 5.74 5.53
CA PRO A 90 -6.78 4.41 6.13
C PRO A 90 -5.69 3.45 5.67
N LYS A 91 -4.96 2.85 6.62
CA LYS A 91 -3.93 1.85 6.36
C LYS A 91 -4.47 0.45 6.64
N ILE A 92 -4.17 -0.51 5.76
CA ILE A 92 -4.61 -1.91 5.94
C ILE A 92 -3.57 -2.77 6.66
N ALA A 93 -2.31 -2.34 6.66
CA ALA A 93 -1.18 -3.04 7.24
C ALA A 93 -0.06 -2.05 7.57
N VAL A 94 0.91 -2.49 8.39
CA VAL A 94 2.11 -1.73 8.72
C VAL A 94 3.36 -2.59 8.55
N ILE A 95 4.35 -2.08 7.82
CA ILE A 95 5.69 -2.64 7.81
C ILE A 95 6.48 -1.99 8.96
N GLY A 96 6.98 -2.82 9.88
CA GLY A 96 7.70 -2.35 11.07
C GLY A 96 9.12 -1.85 10.79
N ALA A 97 9.64 -1.03 11.72
CA ALA A 97 10.92 -0.33 11.64
C ALA A 97 12.17 -1.23 11.55
N GLY A 98 12.03 -2.52 11.86
CA GLY A 98 13.10 -3.52 11.91
C GLY A 98 13.87 -3.56 13.24
N CYS A 99 13.99 -2.44 13.95
CA CYS A 99 14.49 -2.43 15.32
C CYS A 99 13.39 -2.84 16.31
N SER A 100 13.73 -3.59 17.34
CA SER A 100 12.77 -4.05 18.35
C SER A 100 12.10 -2.89 19.08
N ALA A 101 12.88 -1.87 19.46
CA ALA A 101 12.39 -0.72 20.23
C ALA A 101 11.23 0.05 19.57
N ALA A 102 11.15 0.06 18.24
CA ALA A 102 10.04 0.68 17.51
C ALA A 102 9.01 -0.34 16.98
N THR A 103 9.40 -1.61 16.77
CA THR A 103 8.51 -2.64 16.20
C THR A 103 7.62 -3.29 17.25
N GLU A 104 8.12 -3.52 18.47
CA GLU A 104 7.37 -4.15 19.57
C GLU A 104 6.12 -3.35 19.99
N PRO A 105 6.19 -2.01 20.18
CA PRO A 105 5.00 -1.22 20.51
C PRO A 105 3.91 -1.32 19.44
N VAL A 106 4.31 -1.28 18.15
CA VAL A 106 3.39 -1.46 17.02
C VAL A 106 2.69 -2.82 17.12
N ALA A 107 3.45 -3.90 17.33
CA ALA A 107 2.90 -5.26 17.45
C ALA A 107 1.90 -5.38 18.61
N GLU A 108 2.17 -4.66 19.70
CA GLU A 108 1.30 -4.64 20.88
C GLU A 108 -0.01 -3.92 20.61
N ILE A 109 -0.02 -2.80 19.88
CA ILE A 109 -1.21 -1.91 19.82
C ILE A 109 -1.90 -1.83 18.46
N SER A 110 -1.29 -2.24 17.35
CA SER A 110 -1.84 -2.04 15.98
C SER A 110 -3.21 -2.67 15.77
N HIS A 111 -3.49 -3.76 16.48
CA HIS A 111 -4.76 -4.46 16.42
C HIS A 111 -5.95 -3.61 16.91
N HIS A 112 -5.72 -2.57 17.72
CA HIS A 112 -6.77 -1.61 18.12
C HIS A 112 -7.27 -0.74 16.96
N TRP A 113 -6.49 -0.62 15.88
CA TRP A 113 -6.88 0.06 14.64
C TRP A 113 -7.24 -0.92 13.51
N ASN A 114 -7.36 -2.22 13.79
CA ASN A 114 -7.52 -3.26 12.78
C ASN A 114 -6.37 -3.30 11.74
N ILE A 115 -5.16 -2.90 12.13
CA ILE A 115 -3.96 -2.92 11.28
C ILE A 115 -3.12 -4.14 11.62
N SER A 116 -2.81 -4.97 10.62
CA SER A 116 -1.86 -6.09 10.77
C SER A 116 -0.42 -5.63 10.60
N GLN A 117 0.47 -6.15 11.44
CA GLN A 117 1.93 -6.08 11.26
C GLN A 117 2.44 -7.38 10.64
#